data_AF-A0A7X3MHQ3-F1
#
_entry.id   AF-A0A7X3MHQ3-F1
#
_cell.length_a   1.000
_cell.length_b   1.000
_cell.length_c   1.000
_cell.angle_alpha   90.00
_cell.angle_beta   90.00
_cell.angle_gamma   90.00
#
_symmetry.space_group_name_H-M   'P 1'
#
loop_
_entity.id
_entity.type
_entity.pdbx_description
1 polymer ?
#
loop_
_entity_poly.entity_id
_entity_poly.type
_entity_poly.pdbx_seq_one_letter_code
_entity_poly.pdbx_strand_id
1 'polypeptide(L)'
;MDNVQYTVVNEKEITSLLESTDIYKQWVPVILEGQQRGEFREGNPHSLCVAVLGAVQGIAQEKVRIPSTPLPKIDWLMDMIVSRTK
;
A
#
# COMPACT_ATOMS: atom_id res chain seq x y z
N MET A 1 23.68 -15.42 32.01
CA MET A 1 22.49 -14.74 32.56
C MET A 1 21.90 -13.95 31.41
N ASP A 2 20.83 -14.48 30.82
CA ASP A 2 20.18 -13.91 29.65
C ASP A 2 19.43 -12.63 30.05
N ASN A 3 20.01 -11.48 29.74
CA ASN A 3 19.32 -10.20 29.84
C ASN A 3 18.39 -10.07 28.62
N VAL A 4 17.26 -10.78 28.65
CA VAL A 4 16.16 -10.56 27.71
C VAL A 4 15.57 -9.18 28.05
N GLN A 5 15.91 -8.18 27.23
CA GLN A 5 15.25 -6.88 27.25
C GLN A 5 13.79 -7.09 26.86
N TYR A 6 12.89 -7.11 27.84
CA TYR A 6 11.47 -6.90 27.59
C TYR A 6 11.31 -5.42 27.25
N THR A 7 11.27 -5.09 25.96
CA THR A 7 10.77 -3.79 25.53
C THR A 7 9.32 -3.73 26.00
N VAL A 8 9.04 -2.94 27.04
CA VAL A 8 7.66 -2.66 27.45
C VAL A 8 7.08 -1.83 26.31
N VAL A 9 6.40 -2.48 25.38
CA VAL A 9 5.81 -1.79 24.23
C VAL A 9 4.55 -1.08 24.72
N ASN A 10 4.57 0.24 24.69
CA ASN A 10 3.42 1.06 25.06
C ASN A 10 2.38 1.03 23.93
N GLU A 11 1.22 0.42 24.17
CA GLU A 11 0.14 0.26 23.19
C GLU A 11 -0.30 1.59 22.55
N LYS A 12 -0.32 2.69 23.32
CA LYS A 12 -0.64 4.02 22.80
C LYS A 12 0.41 4.54 21.82
N GLU A 13 1.68 4.23 22.08
CA GLU A 13 2.79 4.63 21.23
C GLU A 13 2.78 3.85 19.91
N ILE A 14 2.49 2.53 19.96
CA ILE A 14 2.26 1.72 18.76
C ILE A 14 1.11 2.30 17.93
N THR A 15 -0.01 2.60 18.59
CA THR A 15 -1.22 3.08 17.89
C THR A 15 -0.94 4.42 17.21
N SER A 16 -0.28 5.35 17.90
CA SER A 16 0.06 6.65 17.34
C SER A 16 1.08 6.56 16.19
N LEU A 17 2.02 5.62 16.27
CA LEU A 17 2.96 5.35 15.18
C LEU A 17 2.25 4.77 13.95
N LEU A 18 1.31 3.83 14.15
CA LEU A 18 0.51 3.26 13.06
C LEU A 18 -0.39 4.31 12.40
N GLU A 19 -1.02 5.17 13.20
CA GLU A 19 -1.89 6.25 12.70
C GLU A 19 -1.13 7.32 11.91
N SER A 20 0.06 7.70 12.38
CA SER A 20 0.92 8.67 11.68
C SER A 20 1.54 8.12 10.40
N THR A 21 1.62 6.79 10.28
CA THR A 21 2.13 6.07 9.11
C THR A 21 0.99 5.58 8.19
N ASP A 22 -0.23 6.07 8.37
CA ASP A 22 -1.37 5.67 7.53
C ASP A 22 -1.25 6.29 6.12
N ILE A 23 -0.42 5.66 5.29
CA ILE A 23 -0.22 6.00 3.88
C ILE A 23 -1.54 5.93 3.10
N TYR A 24 -2.50 5.12 3.55
CA TYR A 24 -3.77 4.96 2.86
C TYR A 24 -4.63 6.21 3.02
N LYS A 25 -4.62 6.88 4.18
CA LYS A 25 -5.27 8.20 4.34
C LYS A 25 -4.76 9.24 3.35
N GLN A 26 -3.47 9.20 3.00
CA GLN A 26 -2.88 10.16 2.05
C GLN A 26 -3.25 9.85 0.60
N TRP A 27 -3.38 8.56 0.24
CA TRP A 27 -3.61 8.14 -1.13
C TRP A 27 -5.09 7.95 -1.49
N VAL A 28 -5.98 7.71 -0.52
CA VAL A 28 -7.43 7.60 -0.77
C VAL A 28 -8.00 8.82 -1.52
N PRO A 29 -7.64 10.08 -1.19
CA PRO A 29 -8.08 11.23 -1.96
C PRO A 29 -7.66 11.22 -3.43
N VAL A 30 -6.47 10.69 -3.74
CA VAL A 30 -5.97 10.55 -5.12
C VAL A 30 -6.77 9.51 -5.88
N ILE A 31 -7.07 8.37 -5.25
CA ILE A 31 -7.93 7.34 -5.83
C ILE A 31 -9.31 7.92 -6.13
N LEU A 32 -9.88 8.66 -5.17
CA LEU A 32 -11.20 9.25 -5.30
C LEU A 32 -11.27 10.27 -6.45
N GLU A 33 -10.27 11.14 -6.59
CA GLU A 33 -10.19 12.09 -7.69
C GLU A 33 -10.13 11.38 -9.06
N GLY A 34 -9.30 10.33 -9.19
CA GLY A 34 -9.23 9.56 -10.42
C GLY A 34 -10.53 8.81 -10.75
N GLN A 35 -11.28 8.36 -9.74
CA GLN A 35 -12.62 7.80 -9.92
C GLN A 35 -13.61 8.86 -10.43
N GLN A 36 -13.60 10.07 -9.84
CA GLN A 36 -14.47 11.17 -10.28
C GLN A 36 -14.23 11.57 -11.75
N ARG A 37 -12.99 11.41 -12.24
CA ARG A 37 -12.61 11.66 -13.64
C ARG A 37 -12.90 10.48 -14.58
N GLY A 38 -13.32 9.33 -14.05
CA GLY A 38 -13.48 8.10 -14.81
C GLY A 38 -12.16 7.46 -15.25
N GLU A 39 -11.02 7.91 -14.71
CA GLU A 39 -9.69 7.38 -15.00
C GLU A 39 -9.42 6.09 -14.22
N PHE A 40 -9.96 5.99 -12.99
CA PHE A 40 -9.82 4.83 -12.11
C PHE A 40 -11.11 4.04 -11.95
N ARG A 41 -10.99 2.75 -11.62
CA ARG A 41 -12.11 1.84 -11.41
C ARG A 41 -13.04 2.34 -10.31
N GLU A 42 -14.34 2.27 -10.56
CA GLU A 42 -15.39 2.52 -9.56
C GLU A 42 -15.34 1.53 -8.38
N GLY A 43 -15.91 1.94 -7.25
CA GLY A 43 -16.00 1.11 -6.04
C GLY A 43 -15.37 1.80 -4.82
N ASN A 44 -15.03 1.02 -3.80
CA ASN A 44 -14.47 1.57 -2.56
C ASN A 44 -13.02 2.08 -2.77
N PRO A 45 -12.74 3.39 -2.61
CA PRO A 45 -11.42 3.96 -2.87
C PRO A 45 -10.34 3.45 -1.91
N HIS A 46 -10.70 3.17 -0.65
CA HIS A 46 -9.77 2.62 0.33
C HIS A 46 -9.37 1.19 -0.03
N SER A 47 -10.34 0.34 -0.41
CA SER A 47 -10.04 -1.02 -0.87
C SER A 47 -9.16 -1.03 -2.12
N LEU A 48 -9.40 -0.13 -3.08
CA LEU A 48 -8.58 -0.01 -4.28
C LEU A 48 -7.16 0.48 -3.96
N CYS A 49 -7.04 1.45 -3.03
CA CYS A 49 -5.76 1.92 -2.50
C CYS A 49 -4.95 0.79 -1.84
N VAL A 50 -5.60 0.00 -0.98
CA VAL A 50 -5.00 -1.16 -0.31
C VAL A 50 -4.49 -2.19 -1.33
N ALA A 51 -5.28 -2.49 -2.36
CA ALA A 51 -4.88 -3.45 -3.38
C ALA A 51 -3.61 -3.02 -4.13
N VAL A 52 -3.57 -1.77 -4.61
CA VAL A 52 -2.45 -1.23 -5.40
C VAL A 52 -1.19 -1.09 -4.55
N LEU A 53 -1.29 -0.43 -3.39
CA LEU A 53 -0.13 -0.22 -2.53
C LEU A 53 0.36 -1.54 -1.91
N GLY A 54 -0.54 -2.47 -1.61
CA GLY A 54 -0.19 -3.81 -1.17
C GLY A 54 0.61 -4.58 -2.22
N ALA A 55 0.23 -4.50 -3.50
CA ALA A 55 1.00 -5.08 -4.59
C ALA A 55 2.41 -4.46 -4.68
N VAL A 56 2.51 -3.12 -4.64
CA VAL A 56 3.78 -2.40 -4.67
C VAL A 56 4.70 -2.82 -3.51
N GLN A 57 4.16 -2.91 -2.29
CA GLN A 57 4.92 -3.35 -1.12
C GLN A 57 5.40 -4.80 -1.26
N GLY A 58 4.53 -5.72 -1.71
CA GLY A 58 4.89 -7.13 -1.91
C GLY A 58 6.00 -7.29 -2.96
N ILE A 59 5.94 -6.53 -4.06
CA ILE A 59 7.00 -6.51 -5.09
C ILE A 59 8.31 -6.01 -4.50
N ALA A 60 8.28 -4.93 -3.71
CA ALA A 60 9.47 -4.38 -3.08
C ALA A 60 10.11 -5.37 -2.09
N GLN A 61 9.29 -6.03 -1.27
CA GLN A 61 9.74 -7.07 -0.34
C GLN A 61 10.41 -8.23 -1.09
N GLU A 62 9.80 -8.69 -2.19
CA GLU A 62 10.35 -9.77 -3.01
C GLU A 62 11.68 -9.38 -3.67
N LYS A 63 11.82 -8.12 -4.13
CA LYS A 63 13.06 -7.60 -4.70
C LYS A 63 14.19 -7.52 -3.66
N VAL A 64 13.86 -7.18 -2.42
CA VAL A 64 14.83 -7.18 -1.31
C VAL A 64 15.21 -8.61 -0.94
N ARG A 65 14.23 -9.52 -0.85
CA ARG A 65 14.44 -10.93 -0.52
C ARG A 65 15.27 -11.67 -1.57
N ILE A 66 15.02 -11.40 -2.86
CA ILE A 66 15.73 -11.95 -4.00
C ILE A 66 16.13 -10.81 -4.94
N PRO A 67 17.40 -10.34 -4.89
CA PRO A 67 17.86 -9.21 -5.71
C PRO A 67 17.74 -9.42 -7.22
N SER A 68 17.71 -10.67 -7.70
CA SER A 68 17.52 -11.00 -9.11
C SER A 68 16.05 -10.99 -9.57
N THR A 69 15.08 -10.80 -8.66
CA THR A 69 13.67 -10.73 -9.01
C THR A 69 13.44 -9.65 -10.06
N PRO A 70 12.78 -9.99 -11.19
CA PRO A 70 12.41 -9.00 -12.19
C PRO A 70 11.31 -8.10 -11.63
N LEU A 71 11.42 -6.79 -11.87
CA LEU A 71 10.34 -5.87 -11.54
C LEU A 71 9.22 -6.00 -12.58
N PRO A 72 7.94 -5.98 -12.17
CA PRO A 72 6.84 -6.02 -13.11
C PRO A 72 6.81 -4.76 -13.97
N LYS A 73 6.21 -4.88 -15.16
CA LYS A 73 5.96 -3.72 -16.01
C LYS A 73 4.95 -2.78 -15.34
N ILE A 74 5.15 -1.47 -15.51
CA ILE A 74 4.29 -0.44 -14.93
C ILE A 74 2.83 -0.67 -15.33
N ASP A 75 2.57 -1.00 -16.60
CA ASP A 75 1.22 -1.22 -17.11
C ASP A 75 0.48 -2.34 -16.37
N TRP A 76 1.18 -3.34 -15.83
CA TRP A 76 0.54 -4.43 -15.06
C TRP A 76 0.01 -3.94 -13.71
N LEU A 77 0.70 -2.98 -13.09
CA LEU A 77 0.23 -2.33 -11.87
C LEU A 77 -0.89 -1.33 -12.18
N MET A 78 -0.74 -0.56 -13.26
CA MET A 78 -1.78 0.38 -13.69
C MET A 78 -3.07 -0.34 -14.06
N ASP A 79 -2.99 -1.52 -14.68
CA ASP A 79 -4.15 -2.36 -14.99
C ASP A 79 -5.02 -2.70 -13.76
N MET A 80 -4.45 -2.69 -12.55
CA MET A 80 -5.21 -2.92 -11.31
C MET A 80 -6.13 -1.74 -10.96
N ILE A 81 -5.78 -0.52 -11.36
CA ILE A 81 -6.45 0.71 -10.93
C ILE A 81 -7.20 1.42 -12.06
N VAL A 82 -6.67 1.38 -13.28
CA VAL A 82 -7.28 2.12 -14.40
C VAL A 82 -8.63 1.56 -14.77
N SER A 83 -9.58 2.45 -15.05
CA SER A 83 -10.85 2.08 -15.64
C SER A 83 -10.59 1.57 -17.06
N ARG A 84 -10.99 0.31 -17.32
CA ARG A 84 -11.02 -0.21 -18.69
C ARG A 84 -12.36 0.20 -19.30
N THR A 85 -12.45 1.45 -19.73
CA THR A 85 -13.52 1.87 -20.63
C THR A 85 -13.32 1.13 -21.95
N LYS A 86 -14.29 0.31 -22.34
CA LYS A 86 -14.36 -0.29 -23.68
C LYS A 86 -14.67 0.78 -24.72
#